data_AF-A0A1J3JID6-F1
#
_entry.id   AF-A0A1J3JID6-F1
#
_cell.length_a   1.000
_cell.length_b   1.000
_cell.length_c   1.000
_cell.angle_alpha   90.00
_cell.angle_beta   90.00
_cell.angle_gamma   90.00
#
_symmetry.space_group_name_H-M   'P 1'
#
loop_
_entity.id
_entity.type
_entity.pdbx_description
1 polymer ?
#
loop_
_entity_poly.entity_id
_entity_poly.type
_entity_poly.pdbx_seq_one_letter_code
_entity_poly.pdbx_strand_id
1 'polypeptide(L)'
;MAFTFDYFMEPLVTGKYPMDMVNNVKGDRLPKFTSEQSKMLKGSYDFIGINYYSSSYAKNVPCSTENVTMSSDPCASITGEREGVPIGPKAASDWLLIYPKGIRDLVLYAKYK
;
A
#
# COMPACT_ATOMS: atom_id res chain seq x y z
N MET A 1 1.17 -3.77 2.95
CA MET A 1 1.83 -3.07 1.81
C MET A 1 1.05 -3.23 0.50
N ALA A 2 0.32 -4.34 0.31
CA ALA A 2 -0.57 -4.60 -0.83
C ALA A 2 -1.35 -3.37 -1.35
N PHE A 3 -2.03 -2.64 -0.46
CA PHE A 3 -2.89 -1.49 -0.81
C PHE A 3 -2.19 -0.13 -0.78
N THR A 4 -0.86 -0.11 -0.73
CA THR A 4 -0.05 1.12 -0.78
C THR A 4 1.03 0.99 -1.84
N PHE A 5 2.26 0.67 -1.46
CA PHE A 5 3.41 0.56 -2.36
C PHE A 5 3.23 -0.56 -3.40
N ASP A 6 2.78 -1.73 -2.96
CA ASP A 6 2.73 -2.93 -3.80
C ASP A 6 1.61 -2.91 -4.83
N TYR A 7 0.60 -2.06 -4.63
CA TYR A 7 -0.49 -1.94 -5.59
C TYR A 7 0.07 -1.65 -7.00
N PHE A 8 1.13 -0.83 -7.07
CA PHE A 8 1.82 -0.53 -8.31
C PHE A 8 3.13 -1.30 -8.47
N MET A 9 3.87 -1.55 -7.39
CA MET A 9 5.16 -2.23 -7.52
C MET A 9 5.03 -3.71 -7.89
N GLU A 10 4.03 -4.42 -7.38
CA GLU A 10 3.85 -5.86 -7.67
C GLU A 10 3.54 -6.12 -9.16
N PRO A 11 2.64 -5.35 -9.83
CA PRO A 11 2.47 -5.47 -11.28
C PRO A 11 3.73 -5.19 -12.07
N LEU A 12 4.55 -4.21 -11.65
CA LEU A 12 5.81 -3.90 -12.31
C LEU A 12 6.83 -5.05 -12.18
N VAL A 13 6.85 -5.78 -11.07
CA VAL A 13 7.79 -6.90 -10.86
C VAL A 13 7.28 -8.21 -11.47
N THR A 14 5.98 -8.49 -11.35
CA THR A 14 5.41 -9.81 -11.63
C THR A 14 4.41 -9.85 -12.78
N GLY A 15 3.91 -8.68 -13.22
CA GLY A 15 2.78 -8.57 -14.14
C GLY A 15 1.42 -8.84 -13.49
N LYS A 16 1.32 -8.91 -12.15
CA LYS A 16 0.09 -9.23 -11.41
C LYS A 16 -0.11 -8.30 -10.23
N TYR A 17 -1.37 -8.09 -9.83
CA TYR A 17 -1.69 -7.41 -8.58
C TYR A 17 -1.26 -8.23 -7.35
N PRO A 18 -1.05 -7.59 -6.18
CA PRO A 18 -0.81 -8.29 -4.92
C PRO A 18 -1.93 -9.28 -4.59
N MET A 19 -1.56 -10.46 -4.07
CA MET A 19 -2.53 -11.52 -3.76
C MET A 19 -3.58 -11.07 -2.74
N ASP A 20 -3.19 -10.26 -1.75
CA ASP A 20 -4.13 -9.70 -0.78
C ASP A 20 -5.20 -8.81 -1.44
N MET A 21 -4.83 -8.05 -2.48
CA MET A 21 -5.80 -7.25 -3.24
C MET A 21 -6.76 -8.15 -4.02
N VAL A 22 -6.22 -9.19 -4.68
CA VAL A 22 -7.04 -10.16 -5.42
C VAL A 22 -8.04 -10.88 -4.49
N ASN A 23 -7.63 -11.18 -3.27
CA ASN A 23 -8.47 -11.87 -2.29
C ASN A 23 -9.52 -10.95 -1.65
N ASN A 24 -9.16 -9.70 -1.37
CA ASN A 24 -10.00 -8.83 -0.55
C ASN A 24 -10.89 -7.89 -1.36
N VAL A 25 -10.46 -7.44 -2.55
CA VAL A 25 -11.29 -6.57 -3.40
C VAL A 25 -12.41 -7.41 -4.03
N LYS A 26 -13.65 -7.09 -3.67
CA LYS A 26 -14.83 -7.86 -4.07
C LYS A 26 -15.48 -7.35 -5.35
N GLY A 27 -16.08 -8.27 -6.10
CA GLY A 27 -16.72 -7.99 -7.40
C GLY A 27 -15.70 -7.64 -8.47
N ASP A 28 -16.13 -6.86 -9.47
CA ASP A 28 -15.29 -6.47 -10.61
C ASP A 28 -14.53 -5.15 -10.39
N ARG A 29 -14.38 -4.73 -9.13
CA ARG A 29 -13.71 -3.46 -8.77
C ARG A 29 -12.19 -3.51 -8.96
N LEU A 30 -11.59 -4.70 -8.95
CA LEU A 30 -10.20 -4.92 -9.35
C LEU A 30 -10.18 -5.50 -10.77
N PRO A 31 -9.81 -4.71 -11.79
CA PRO A 31 -9.69 -5.22 -13.15
C PRO A 31 -8.69 -6.37 -13.24
N LYS A 32 -8.82 -7.20 -14.27
CA LYS A 32 -7.86 -8.27 -14.56
C LYS A 32 -7.02 -7.86 -15.75
N PHE A 33 -5.71 -8.02 -15.64
CA PHE A 33 -4.82 -7.88 -16.79
C PHE A 33 -5.02 -9.03 -17.76
N THR A 34 -5.07 -8.71 -19.06
CA THR A 34 -4.88 -9.72 -20.10
C THR A 34 -3.45 -10.25 -20.04
N SER A 35 -3.20 -11.40 -20.67
CA SER A 35 -1.84 -11.94 -20.79
C SER A 35 -0.87 -10.98 -21.48
N GLU A 36 -1.35 -10.16 -22.40
CA GLU A 36 -0.55 -9.15 -23.10
C GLU A 36 -0.21 -7.98 -22.15
N GLN A 37 -1.21 -7.42 -21.46
CA GLN A 37 -1.01 -6.35 -20.48
C GLN A 37 -0.07 -6.78 -19.35
N SER A 38 -0.23 -7.99 -18.84
CA SER A 38 0.63 -8.57 -17.79
C SER A 38 2.09 -8.64 -18.25
N LYS A 39 2.34 -9.05 -19.50
CA LYS A 39 3.68 -9.07 -20.10
C LYS A 39 4.24 -7.66 -20.31
N MET A 40 3.40 -6.71 -20.70
CA MET A 40 3.81 -5.31 -20.91
C MET A 40 4.24 -4.63 -19.61
N LEU A 41 3.57 -4.92 -18.49
CA LEU A 41 3.88 -4.32 -17.18
C LEU A 41 5.13 -4.92 -16.53
N LYS A 42 5.34 -6.23 -16.70
CA LYS A 42 6.44 -6.93 -16.05
C LYS A 42 7.79 -6.40 -16.54
N GLY A 43 8.55 -5.80 -15.63
CA GLY A 43 9.85 -5.19 -15.90
C GLY A 43 9.78 -3.84 -16.58
N SER A 44 8.61 -3.18 -16.64
CA SER A 44 8.44 -1.90 -17.34
C SER A 44 8.93 -0.69 -16.52
N TYR A 45 10.13 -0.78 -15.96
CA TYR A 45 10.77 0.29 -15.18
C TYR A 45 12.29 0.20 -15.26
N ASP A 46 12.94 1.34 -15.41
CA ASP A 46 14.41 1.45 -15.31
C ASP A 46 14.84 1.97 -13.92
N PHE A 47 13.99 2.81 -13.31
CA PHE A 47 14.19 3.40 -11.99
C PHE A 47 12.86 3.50 -11.26
N ILE A 48 12.90 3.43 -9.92
CA ILE A 48 11.73 3.62 -9.06
C ILE A 48 11.92 4.87 -8.20
N GLY A 49 11.01 5.83 -8.36
CA GLY A 49 10.90 6.99 -7.48
C GLY A 49 9.99 6.69 -6.30
N ILE A 50 10.44 7.02 -5.08
CA ILE A 50 9.65 6.87 -3.86
C ILE A 50 9.40 8.24 -3.24
N ASN A 51 8.13 8.67 -3.27
CA ASN A 51 7.68 9.90 -2.63
C ASN A 51 7.29 9.61 -1.18
N TYR A 52 8.25 9.73 -0.25
CA TYR A 52 8.04 9.46 1.16
C TYR A 52 7.86 10.75 1.96
N TYR A 53 6.83 10.79 2.80
CA TYR A 53 6.52 11.94 3.67
C TYR A 53 6.32 11.55 5.13
N SER A 54 5.68 10.40 5.40
CA SER A 54 5.23 10.00 6.72
C SER A 54 5.11 8.46 6.79
N SER A 55 4.89 7.95 7.99
CA SER A 55 4.48 6.56 8.24
C SER A 55 3.21 6.54 9.08
N SER A 56 2.51 5.41 9.04
CA SER A 56 1.31 5.18 9.82
C SER A 56 1.35 3.80 10.47
N TYR A 57 0.65 3.65 11.58
CA TYR A 57 0.30 2.34 12.11
C TYR A 57 -0.82 1.72 11.27
N ALA A 58 -0.80 0.40 11.17
CA ALA A 58 -1.89 -0.39 10.63
C ALA A 58 -2.44 -1.29 11.74
N LYS A 59 -3.76 -1.33 11.88
CA LYS A 59 -4.48 -2.18 12.83
C LYS A 59 -5.39 -3.11 12.05
N ASN A 60 -5.29 -4.41 12.31
CA ASN A 60 -6.24 -5.38 11.77
C ASN A 60 -7.67 -5.06 12.25
N VAL A 61 -8.62 -5.04 11.32
CA VAL A 61 -10.05 -4.87 11.61
C VAL A 61 -10.85 -5.91 10.80
N PRO A 62 -12.08 -6.26 11.23
CA PRO A 62 -12.95 -7.08 10.40
C PRO A 62 -13.15 -6.46 9.01
N CYS A 63 -13.10 -7.27 7.96
CA CYS A 63 -13.39 -6.80 6.60
C CYS A 63 -14.83 -6.29 6.52
N SER A 64 -15.03 -5.12 5.91
CA SER A 64 -16.39 -4.60 5.69
C SER A 64 -17.13 -5.49 4.70
N THR A 65 -18.37 -5.85 5.01
CA THR A 65 -19.27 -6.58 4.11
C THR A 65 -20.30 -5.66 3.45
N GLU A 66 -20.50 -4.46 4.00
CA GLU A 66 -21.44 -3.44 3.51
C GLU A 66 -20.68 -2.17 3.15
N ASN A 67 -21.20 -1.41 2.18
CA ASN A 67 -20.63 -0.13 1.74
C ASN A 67 -19.11 -0.19 1.48
N VAL A 68 -18.67 -1.28 0.85
CA VAL A 68 -17.23 -1.55 0.64
C VAL A 68 -16.63 -0.49 -0.28
N THR A 69 -15.55 0.12 0.19
CA THR A 69 -14.74 1.11 -0.52
C THR A 69 -13.29 0.64 -0.64
N MET A 70 -12.52 1.34 -1.48
CA MET A 70 -11.07 1.14 -1.59
C MET A 70 -10.37 1.20 -0.21
N SER A 71 -10.83 2.08 0.69
CA SER A 71 -10.24 2.24 2.02
C SER A 71 -10.56 1.08 2.97
N SER A 72 -11.63 0.33 2.72
CA SER A 72 -12.03 -0.84 3.54
C SER A 72 -11.50 -2.17 3.01
N ASP A 73 -11.11 -2.24 1.73
CA ASP A 73 -10.55 -3.45 1.11
C ASP A 73 -9.32 -4.04 1.84
N PRO A 74 -8.43 -3.26 2.47
CA PRO A 74 -7.29 -3.83 3.19
C PRO A 74 -7.67 -4.65 4.43
N CYS A 75 -8.92 -4.56 4.91
CA CYS A 75 -9.34 -5.06 6.23
C CYS A 75 -8.40 -4.55 7.36
N ALA A 76 -7.92 -3.32 7.20
CA ALA A 76 -7.02 -2.67 8.13
C ALA A 76 -7.42 -1.20 8.29
N SER A 77 -7.37 -0.72 9.53
CA SER A 77 -7.45 0.71 9.84
C SER A 77 -6.04 1.30 9.86
N ILE A 78 -5.88 2.44 9.21
CA ILE A 78 -4.62 3.18 9.16
C ILE A 78 -4.73 4.40 10.07
N THR A 79 -3.77 4.59 10.97
CA THR A 79 -3.76 5.68 11.94
C THR A 79 -2.35 6.19 12.18
N GLY A 80 -2.22 7.50 12.38
CA GLY A 80 -0.96 8.12 12.80
C GLY A 80 -0.64 7.92 14.28
N GLU A 81 -1.61 7.43 15.06
CA GLU A 81 -1.54 7.34 16.51
C GLU A 81 -1.82 5.92 17.00
N ARG A 82 -1.13 5.53 18.07
CA ARG A 82 -1.38 4.28 18.79
C ARG A 82 -1.54 4.62 20.27
N GLU A 83 -2.71 4.29 20.83
CA GLU A 83 -3.04 4.57 22.23
C GLU A 83 -2.95 6.07 22.58
N GLY A 84 -3.37 6.93 21.65
CA GLY A 84 -3.29 8.39 21.79
C GLY A 84 -1.88 8.97 21.63
N VAL A 85 -0.88 8.14 21.33
CA VAL A 85 0.50 8.57 21.10
C VAL A 85 0.79 8.59 19.59
N PRO A 86 1.09 9.77 19.00
CA PRO A 86 1.51 9.86 17.60
C PRO A 86 2.79 9.07 17.32
N ILE A 87 2.90 8.51 16.12
CA ILE A 87 4.11 7.79 15.67
C ILE A 87 5.36 8.69 15.65
N GLY A 88 5.17 10.00 15.52
CA GLY A 88 6.20 11.01 15.58
C GLY A 88 5.63 12.43 15.66
N PRO A 89 6.49 13.45 15.77
CA PRO A 89 6.06 14.84 15.84
C PRO A 89 5.26 15.26 14.60
N LYS A 90 4.22 16.07 14.80
CA LYS A 90 3.37 16.60 13.73
C LYS A 90 4.05 17.77 13.01
N ALA A 91 4.02 17.76 11.68
CA ALA A 91 4.46 18.90 10.87
C ALA A 91 3.31 19.90 10.66
N ALA A 92 3.42 20.78 9.65
CA ALA A 92 2.42 21.82 9.40
C ALA A 92 1.04 21.29 8.95
N SER A 93 0.98 20.10 8.32
CA SER A 93 -0.28 19.50 7.88
C SER A 93 -0.67 18.31 8.75
N ASP A 94 -1.98 18.11 8.93
CA ASP A 94 -2.50 17.15 9.90
C ASP A 94 -2.10 15.69 9.67
N TRP A 95 -1.90 15.32 8.41
CA TRP A 95 -1.53 13.98 7.99
C TRP A 95 0.00 13.72 8.02
N LEU A 96 0.82 14.76 8.25
CA LEU A 96 2.28 14.68 8.22
C LEU A 96 2.85 14.44 9.62
N LEU A 97 3.36 13.23 9.85
CA LEU A 97 4.03 12.83 11.08
C LEU A 97 5.50 12.50 10.76
N ILE A 98 6.42 13.16 11.44
CA ILE A 98 7.86 13.04 11.20
C ILE A 98 8.33 11.68 11.70
N TYR A 99 8.59 10.76 10.77
CA TYR A 99 9.06 9.41 11.08
C TYR A 99 10.16 8.93 10.11
N PRO A 100 11.42 9.33 10.29
CA PRO A 100 12.49 9.03 9.33
C PRO A 100 12.85 7.53 9.25
N LYS A 101 12.59 6.74 10.30
CA LYS A 101 12.86 5.29 10.24
C LYS A 101 12.05 4.59 9.14
N GLY A 102 10.83 5.08 8.87
CA GLY A 102 9.94 4.47 7.89
C GLY A 102 10.48 4.46 6.46
N ILE A 103 11.22 5.49 6.02
CA ILE A 103 11.80 5.49 4.66
C ILE A 103 12.90 4.43 4.52
N ARG A 104 13.70 4.24 5.56
CA ARG A 104 14.73 3.20 5.58
C ARG A 104 14.09 1.82 5.48
N ASP A 105 13.04 1.59 6.27
CA ASP A 105 12.35 0.31 6.29
C ASP A 105 11.61 0.04 4.96
N LEU A 106 11.04 1.08 4.33
CA LEU A 106 10.42 0.99 3.00
C LEU A 106 11.45 0.67 1.90
N VAL A 107 12.63 1.30 1.91
CA VAL A 107 13.67 1.02 0.91
C VAL A 107 14.25 -0.39 1.10
N LEU A 108 14.43 -0.83 2.34
CA LEU A 108 14.82 -2.22 2.62
C LEU A 108 13.75 -3.20 2.15
N TYR A 109 12.47 -2.89 2.39
CA TYR A 109 11.35 -3.68 1.89
C TYR A 109 11.40 -3.78 0.36
N ALA A 110 11.53 -2.66 -0.35
CA ALA A 110 11.60 -2.64 -1.81
C ALA A 110 12.81 -3.42 -2.37
N LYS A 111 13.93 -3.45 -1.64
CA LYS A 111 15.15 -4.17 -2.04
C LYS A 111 15.07 -5.68 -1.87
N TYR A 112 14.47 -6.15 -0.77
CA TYR A 112 14.55 -7.55 -0.34
C TYR A 112 13.27 -8.35 -0.53
N LYS A 113 12.22 -7.71 -1.04
CA LYS A 113 11.00 -8.39 -1.42
C LYS A 113 11.21 -9.34 -2.60
#